data_AF-A0A1G7PMV6-F1
#
_entry.id   AF-A0A1G7PMV6-F1
#
_cell.length_a   1.000
_cell.length_b   1.000
_cell.length_c   1.000
_cell.angle_alpha   90.00
_cell.angle_beta   90.00
_cell.angle_gamma   90.00
#
_symmetry.space_group_name_H-M   'P 1'
#
loop_
_entity.id
_entity.type
_entity.pdbx_description
1 polymer ?
#
loop_
_entity_poly.entity_id
_entity_poly.type
_entity_poly.pdbx_seq_one_letter_code
_entity_poly.pdbx_strand_id
1 'polypeptide(L)'
;MLRGLYTAASGMITEQRRHDTVTQNISNINTPGYKQVNAVSHTFPEVMISLMGDAQTAGGSRKIGKLGMGVFAEESLPMFVQGDLYETNKTSDFSLISSLGLTDPATGQPIVFDVSGKYVTEDGEVMYRPEAFFSVLDNNDQVRYTKDGRFKVNSAGELLTAMGYQVLDAAGNPIVLAAGQSIDNLKSDSMGRLISYDNNTPQVVATLGVSVINKPQELVREGNGMYRADNEEAAGIRQLDQADAAEVRQGYLERSNVDTAQAMVDLMAAQRAYESNQKIIQYYDKSLDKAVNEIGRI
;
A
#
# COMPACT_ATOMS: atom_id res chain seq x y z
N MET A 1 23.20 -3.50 30.77
CA MET A 1 23.63 -4.46 29.73
C MET A 1 22.46 -5.12 29.02
N LEU A 2 21.56 -5.82 29.72
CA LEU A 2 20.38 -6.47 29.10
C LEU A 2 19.54 -5.53 28.21
N ARG A 3 19.29 -4.29 28.66
CA ARG A 3 18.52 -3.30 27.88
C ARG A 3 19.18 -2.92 26.55
N GLY A 4 20.51 -2.83 26.50
CA GLY A 4 21.25 -2.56 25.26
C GLY A 4 21.14 -3.71 24.26
N LEU A 5 21.08 -4.95 24.75
CA LEU A 5 20.81 -6.14 23.93
C LEU A 5 19.38 -6.11 23.36
N TYR A 6 18.39 -5.74 24.18
CA TYR A 6 17.00 -5.61 23.72
C TYR A 6 16.83 -4.51 22.68
N THR A 7 17.45 -3.33 22.87
CA THR A 7 17.41 -2.26 21.87
C THR A 7 18.10 -2.66 20.57
N ALA A 8 19.24 -3.34 20.64
CA ALA A 8 19.93 -3.86 19.44
C ALA A 8 19.10 -4.95 18.74
N ALA A 9 18.49 -5.87 19.51
CA ALA A 9 17.61 -6.91 18.98
C ALA A 9 16.35 -6.33 18.32
N SER A 10 15.69 -5.36 18.96
CA SER A 10 14.50 -4.72 18.40
C SER A 10 14.83 -3.91 17.13
N GLY A 11 16.00 -3.26 17.11
CA GLY A 11 16.56 -2.63 15.92
C GLY A 11 16.81 -3.63 14.78
N MET A 12 17.45 -4.77 15.07
CA MET A 12 17.66 -5.83 14.06
C MET A 12 16.36 -6.36 13.47
N ILE A 13 15.37 -6.65 14.32
CA ILE A 13 14.06 -7.16 13.87
C ILE A 13 13.37 -6.12 12.97
N THR A 14 13.47 -4.84 13.34
CA THR A 14 12.90 -3.72 12.56
C THR A 14 13.58 -3.59 11.19
N GLU A 15 14.91 -3.64 11.14
CA GLU A 15 15.66 -3.58 9.87
C GLU A 15 15.46 -4.82 9.00
N GLN A 16 15.28 -6.01 9.61
CA GLN A 16 14.91 -7.21 8.87
C GLN A 16 13.54 -7.05 8.20
N ARG A 17 12.52 -6.55 8.93
CA ARG A 17 11.21 -6.25 8.34
C ARG A 17 11.29 -5.22 7.22
N ARG A 18 12.11 -4.17 7.39
CA ARG A 18 12.36 -3.18 6.34
C ARG A 18 12.99 -3.83 5.11
N HIS A 19 14.01 -4.66 5.30
CA HIS A 19 14.67 -5.41 4.23
C HIS A 19 13.68 -6.30 3.46
N ASP A 20 12.82 -7.03 4.18
CA ASP A 20 11.80 -7.90 3.58
C ASP A 20 10.78 -7.09 2.78
N THR A 21 10.35 -5.93 3.32
CA THR A 21 9.42 -5.02 2.63
C THR A 21 10.02 -4.47 1.34
N VAL A 22 11.28 -4.05 1.37
CA VAL A 22 11.98 -3.52 0.18
C VAL A 22 12.18 -4.63 -0.86
N THR A 23 12.54 -5.84 -0.43
CA THR A 23 12.66 -7.00 -1.32
C THR A 23 11.33 -7.35 -1.97
N GLN A 24 10.24 -7.29 -1.21
CA GLN A 24 8.89 -7.48 -1.73
C GLN A 24 8.53 -6.43 -2.78
N ASN A 25 8.89 -5.16 -2.58
CA ASN A 25 8.68 -4.10 -3.56
C ASN A 25 9.46 -4.36 -4.86
N ILE A 26 10.75 -4.71 -4.75
CA ILE A 26 11.59 -5.02 -5.91
C ILE A 26 11.03 -6.22 -6.69
N SER A 27 10.59 -7.27 -5.99
CA SER A 27 10.01 -8.45 -6.63
C SER A 27 8.73 -8.17 -7.40
N ASN A 28 7.97 -7.15 -7.01
CA ASN A 28 6.68 -6.82 -7.63
C ASN A 28 6.73 -5.62 -8.58
N ILE A 29 7.92 -5.15 -8.96
CA ILE A 29 8.03 -3.99 -9.84
C ILE A 29 7.38 -4.20 -11.22
N ASN A 30 7.42 -5.43 -11.74
CA ASN A 30 6.82 -5.79 -13.02
C ASN A 30 5.36 -6.25 -12.86
N THR A 31 4.83 -6.25 -11.64
CA THR A 31 3.43 -6.58 -11.37
C THR A 31 2.58 -5.33 -11.62
N PRO A 32 1.66 -5.34 -12.60
CA PRO A 32 0.79 -4.20 -12.85
C PRO A 32 -0.09 -3.89 -11.64
N GLY A 33 -0.36 -2.61 -11.42
CA GLY A 33 -1.20 -2.16 -10.30
C GLY A 33 -0.59 -2.36 -8.90
N TYR A 34 0.65 -2.85 -8.77
CA TYR A 34 1.31 -2.99 -7.47
C TYR A 34 1.68 -1.63 -6.87
N LYS A 35 1.24 -1.40 -5.63
CA LYS A 35 1.56 -0.20 -4.85
C LYS A 35 2.71 -0.49 -3.89
N GLN A 36 3.74 0.35 -3.95
CA GLN A 36 4.91 0.32 -3.09
C GLN A 36 4.47 0.36 -1.65
N VAL A 37 5.05 -0.52 -0.84
CA VAL A 37 4.79 -0.58 0.59
C VAL A 37 5.97 0.03 1.34
N ASN A 38 5.70 0.94 2.27
CA ASN A 38 6.74 1.51 3.12
C ASN A 38 6.63 0.96 4.55
N ALA A 39 7.77 0.52 5.10
CA ALA A 39 7.84 0.12 6.50
C ALA A 39 7.91 1.36 7.39
N VAL A 40 6.92 1.55 8.25
CA VAL A 40 6.91 2.63 9.25
C VAL A 40 7.47 2.09 10.57
N SER A 41 8.46 2.78 11.12
CA SER A 41 9.04 2.45 12.42
C SER A 41 8.63 3.48 13.47
N HIS A 42 8.23 2.98 14.63
CA HIS A 42 7.89 3.80 15.79
C HIS A 42 8.84 3.48 16.94
N THR A 43 9.18 4.50 17.71
CA THR A 43 9.89 4.33 18.97
C THR A 43 8.91 3.91 20.05
N PHE A 44 9.36 3.04 20.96
CA PHE A 44 8.59 2.78 22.18
C PHE A 44 8.37 4.07 22.97
N PRO A 45 7.24 4.21 23.68
CA PRO A 45 6.99 5.36 24.55
C PRO A 45 8.17 5.61 25.49
N GLU A 46 8.60 6.87 25.55
CA GLU A 46 9.71 7.28 26.38
C GLU A 46 9.33 7.23 27.86
N VAL A 47 10.25 6.77 28.70
CA VAL A 47 10.08 6.86 30.16
C VAL A 47 10.81 8.10 30.68
N MET A 48 10.17 8.81 31.60
CA MET A 48 10.81 9.93 32.28
C MET A 48 11.73 9.40 33.38
N ILE A 49 12.99 9.86 33.41
CA ILE A 49 13.92 9.55 34.49
C ILE A 49 13.97 10.73 35.45
N SER A 50 13.65 10.47 36.71
CA SER A 50 13.85 11.39 37.83
C SER A 50 15.00 10.91 38.72
N LEU A 51 15.78 11.86 39.23
CA LEU A 51 16.74 11.57 40.29
C LEU A 51 15.98 11.46 41.62
N MET A 52 16.01 10.28 42.26
CA MET A 52 15.58 10.12 43.66
C MET A 52 16.82 10.13 44.55
N GLY A 53 16.90 11.06 45.49
CA GLY A 53 17.92 11.05 46.55
C GLY A 53 18.94 12.21 46.56
N ASP A 54 18.68 13.33 45.90
CA ASP A 54 19.50 14.54 46.12
C ASP A 54 19.05 15.24 47.42
N ALA A 55 19.77 14.97 48.50
CA ALA A 55 19.45 15.44 49.85
C ALA A 55 19.80 16.93 50.11
N GLN A 56 20.34 17.66 49.14
CA GLN A 56 20.74 19.07 49.35
C GLN A 56 19.78 20.13 48.81
N THR A 57 18.71 19.76 48.08
CA THR A 57 17.71 20.75 47.64
C THR A 57 16.31 20.25 47.93
N ALA A 58 15.57 21.00 48.76
CA ALA A 58 14.22 20.69 49.19
C ALA A 58 13.28 20.33 48.01
N GLY A 59 12.71 19.11 48.05
CA GLY A 59 11.41 18.78 47.44
C GLY A 59 11.30 18.70 45.91
N GLY A 60 12.37 18.84 45.14
CA GLY A 60 12.30 18.83 43.68
C GLY A 60 12.95 17.59 43.06
N SER A 61 12.16 16.65 42.55
CA SER A 61 12.64 15.62 41.63
C SER A 61 13.30 16.30 40.41
N ARG A 62 14.63 16.28 40.32
CA ARG A 62 15.36 16.82 39.17
C ARG A 62 15.14 15.88 37.98
N LYS A 63 14.41 16.38 36.97
CA LYS A 63 14.18 15.66 35.71
C LYS A 63 15.53 15.51 34.99
N ILE A 64 15.98 14.26 34.82
CA ILE A 64 17.27 13.93 34.18
C ILE A 64 17.09 13.87 32.66
N GLY A 65 15.90 13.49 32.19
CA GLY A 65 15.56 13.44 30.77
C GLY A 65 14.56 12.34 30.46
N LYS A 66 14.39 12.10 29.16
CA LYS A 66 13.55 11.04 28.60
C LYS A 66 14.46 9.91 28.13
N LEU A 67 14.03 8.66 28.29
CA LEU A 67 14.76 7.48 27.84
C LEU A 67 13.89 6.65 26.91
N GLY A 68 14.36 6.42 25.68
CA GLY A 68 13.70 5.57 24.69
C GLY A 68 13.98 4.08 24.95
N MET A 69 12.96 3.24 24.82
CA MET A 69 13.06 1.79 25.07
C MET A 69 13.40 0.96 23.82
N GLY A 70 13.66 1.61 22.69
CA GLY A 70 14.00 0.98 21.41
C GLY A 70 13.03 1.36 20.30
N VAL A 71 13.07 0.60 19.22
CA VAL A 71 12.22 0.78 18.03
C VAL A 71 11.52 -0.53 17.68
N PHE A 72 10.32 -0.41 17.10
CA PHE A 72 9.62 -1.51 16.46
C PHE A 72 9.04 -1.04 15.11
N ALA A 73 8.94 -1.96 14.16
CA ALA A 73 8.17 -1.74 12.94
C ALA A 73 6.71 -2.10 13.23
N GLU A 74 5.81 -1.12 13.11
CA GLU A 74 4.39 -1.27 13.44
C GLU A 74 3.68 -2.04 12.33
N GLU A 75 3.62 -1.47 11.14
CA GLU A 75 3.05 -2.11 9.96
C GLU A 75 3.57 -1.44 8.69
N SER A 76 3.49 -2.15 7.57
CA SER A 76 3.92 -1.68 6.27
C SER A 76 2.71 -1.17 5.48
N LEU A 77 2.64 0.12 5.17
CA LEU A 77 1.48 0.74 4.52
C LEU A 77 1.70 0.89 3.01
N PRO A 78 0.72 0.53 2.15
CA PRO A 78 0.80 0.76 0.71
C PRO A 78 0.64 2.24 0.38
N MET A 79 1.46 2.73 -0.56
CA MET A 79 1.37 4.07 -1.12
C MET A 79 0.49 4.08 -2.36
N PHE A 80 -0.70 4.66 -2.23
CA PHE A 80 -1.72 4.80 -3.27
C PHE A 80 -1.43 5.98 -4.22
N VAL A 81 -0.22 6.00 -4.77
CA VAL A 81 0.17 6.93 -5.84
C VAL A 81 0.10 6.20 -7.16
N GLN A 82 -0.45 6.85 -8.19
CA GLN A 82 -0.52 6.29 -9.53
C GLN A 82 0.88 6.11 -10.14
N GLY A 83 1.15 4.91 -10.68
CA GLY A 83 2.38 4.61 -11.41
C GLY A 83 2.31 5.02 -12.88
N ASP A 84 3.42 4.86 -13.59
CA ASP A 84 3.48 5.12 -15.03
C ASP A 84 2.57 4.17 -15.81
N LEU A 85 1.88 4.67 -16.84
CA LEU A 85 1.11 3.82 -17.74
C LEU A 85 2.02 3.27 -18.84
N TYR A 86 1.88 1.98 -19.11
CA TYR A 86 2.57 1.31 -20.22
C TYR A 86 1.55 0.77 -21.21
N GLU A 87 1.75 1.09 -22.49
CA GLU A 87 0.88 0.64 -23.58
C GLU A 87 1.21 -0.81 -23.96
N THR A 88 0.26 -1.71 -23.77
CA THR A 88 0.41 -3.14 -24.11
C THR A 88 -0.20 -3.49 -25.46
N ASN A 89 -1.01 -2.60 -26.04
CA ASN A 89 -1.79 -2.82 -27.27
C ASN A 89 -2.76 -4.02 -27.21
N LYS A 90 -3.00 -4.58 -26.01
CA LYS A 90 -3.97 -5.67 -25.82
C LYS A 90 -5.31 -5.11 -25.40
N THR A 91 -6.35 -5.52 -26.09
CA THR A 91 -7.75 -5.17 -25.81
C THR A 91 -8.24 -5.70 -24.46
N SER A 92 -7.62 -6.76 -23.93
CA SER A 92 -7.95 -7.33 -22.63
C SER A 92 -7.32 -6.61 -21.43
N ASP A 93 -6.43 -5.66 -21.70
CA ASP A 93 -5.69 -4.93 -20.69
C ASP A 93 -6.34 -3.56 -20.48
N PHE A 94 -6.63 -3.22 -19.23
CA PHE A 94 -7.23 -1.95 -18.84
C PHE A 94 -6.38 -1.24 -17.79
N SER A 95 -6.33 0.08 -17.87
CA SER A 95 -5.71 0.93 -16.86
C SER A 95 -6.75 1.91 -16.34
N LEU A 96 -6.72 2.17 -15.03
CA LEU A 96 -7.46 3.25 -14.42
C LEU A 96 -6.57 4.48 -14.37
N ILE A 97 -7.09 5.61 -14.85
CA ILE A 97 -6.50 6.92 -14.60
C ILE A 97 -7.43 7.63 -13.65
N SER A 98 -6.91 7.94 -12.47
CA SER A 98 -7.68 8.48 -11.36
C SER A 98 -7.11 9.85 -11.02
N SER A 99 -7.54 10.88 -11.73
CA SER A 99 -7.27 12.27 -11.37
C SER A 99 -8.39 12.85 -10.50
N LEU A 100 -8.93 12.04 -9.58
CA LEU A 100 -9.87 12.53 -8.59
C LEU A 100 -9.14 13.51 -7.67
N GLY A 101 -9.30 14.80 -7.95
CA GLY A 101 -8.99 15.87 -7.01
C GLY A 101 -10.17 15.97 -6.04
N LEU A 102 -9.89 16.01 -4.74
CA LEU A 102 -10.89 16.51 -3.79
C LEU A 102 -10.89 18.04 -3.91
N THR A 103 -12.07 18.64 -4.03
CA THR A 103 -12.23 20.09 -3.85
C THR A 103 -12.60 20.31 -2.40
N ASP A 104 -11.91 21.23 -1.72
CA ASP A 104 -12.22 21.56 -0.33
C ASP A 104 -13.63 22.17 -0.24
N PRO A 105 -14.56 21.58 0.53
CA PRO A 105 -15.92 22.10 0.68
C PRO A 105 -16.00 23.48 1.35
N ALA A 106 -14.93 23.96 1.99
CA ALA A 106 -14.88 25.29 2.63
C ALA A 106 -14.37 26.40 1.70
N THR A 107 -13.49 26.09 0.75
CA THR A 107 -12.78 27.12 -0.06
C THR A 107 -13.03 27.00 -1.57
N GLY A 108 -13.61 25.89 -2.04
CA GLY A 108 -13.88 25.66 -3.46
C GLY A 108 -12.60 25.53 -4.31
N GLN A 109 -11.43 25.42 -3.68
CA GLN A 109 -10.15 25.21 -4.36
C GLN A 109 -9.80 23.72 -4.43
N PRO A 110 -9.11 23.28 -5.49
CA PRO A 110 -8.61 21.91 -5.59
C PRO A 110 -7.56 21.66 -4.51
N ILE A 111 -7.79 20.63 -3.69
CA ILE A 111 -6.85 20.19 -2.67
C ILE A 111 -5.57 19.70 -3.36
N VAL A 112 -4.46 20.38 -3.10
CA VAL A 112 -3.13 19.91 -3.51
C VAL A 112 -2.65 18.92 -2.46
N PHE A 113 -2.75 17.63 -2.78
CA PHE A 113 -2.16 16.58 -1.96
C PHE A 113 -0.63 16.68 -2.00
N ASP A 114 0.01 16.39 -0.86
CA ASP A 114 1.46 16.23 -0.83
C ASP A 114 1.92 15.00 -1.63
N VAL A 115 3.25 14.82 -1.76
CA VAL A 115 3.86 13.68 -2.47
C VAL A 115 3.46 12.30 -1.91
N SER A 116 2.90 12.25 -0.69
CA SER A 116 2.38 11.04 -0.06
C SER A 116 0.86 10.85 -0.25
N GLY A 117 0.21 11.75 -1.00
CA GLY A 117 -1.23 11.73 -1.22
C GLY A 117 -2.04 12.23 -0.02
N LYS A 118 -1.39 12.93 0.92
CA LYS A 118 -1.97 13.41 2.17
C LYS A 118 -2.25 14.92 2.08
N TYR A 119 -3.39 15.33 2.61
CA TYR A 119 -3.73 16.71 2.90
C TYR A 119 -4.12 16.81 4.37
N VAL A 120 -3.56 17.78 5.08
CA VAL A 120 -3.94 18.06 6.47
C VAL A 120 -4.70 19.38 6.44
N THR A 121 -5.97 19.34 6.82
CA THR A 121 -6.78 20.56 6.95
C THR A 121 -6.23 21.42 8.08
N GLU A 122 -6.62 22.70 8.11
CA GLU A 122 -6.26 23.63 9.19
C GLU A 122 -6.74 23.12 10.57
N ASP A 123 -7.78 22.28 10.60
CA ASP A 123 -8.32 21.60 11.79
C ASP A 123 -7.56 20.32 12.20
N GLY A 124 -6.51 19.94 11.45
CA GLY A 124 -5.69 18.75 11.73
C GLY A 124 -6.28 17.43 11.24
N GLU A 125 -7.40 17.45 10.49
CA GLU A 125 -7.94 16.25 9.86
C GLU A 125 -7.11 15.86 8.64
N VAL A 126 -6.75 14.58 8.59
CA VAL A 126 -5.97 14.03 7.49
C VAL A 126 -6.90 13.48 6.42
N MET A 127 -6.94 14.17 5.28
CA MET A 127 -7.59 13.70 4.07
C MET A 127 -6.58 13.04 3.14
N TYR A 128 -7.02 11.99 2.47
CA TYR A 128 -6.19 11.24 1.53
C TYR A 128 -6.80 11.30 0.15
N ARG A 129 -5.94 11.15 -0.86
CA ARG A 129 -6.39 11.14 -2.25
C ARG A 129 -7.31 9.92 -2.50
N PRO A 130 -8.53 10.14 -3.00
CA PRO A 130 -9.40 9.05 -3.41
C PRO A 130 -8.81 8.36 -4.63
N GLU A 131 -8.92 7.04 -4.65
CA GLU A 131 -8.43 6.22 -5.76
C GLU A 131 -9.53 5.31 -6.30
N ALA A 132 -9.56 5.16 -7.62
CA ALA A 132 -10.39 4.18 -8.29
C ALA A 132 -9.73 2.80 -8.32
N PHE A 133 -10.54 1.75 -8.11
CA PHE A 133 -10.17 0.34 -8.17
C PHE A 133 -11.20 -0.45 -8.99
N PHE A 134 -10.76 -1.54 -9.61
CA PHE A 134 -11.67 -2.54 -10.18
C PHE A 134 -12.25 -3.41 -9.07
N SER A 135 -13.56 -3.63 -9.12
CA SER A 135 -14.23 -4.59 -8.25
C SER A 135 -14.21 -5.99 -8.87
N VAL A 136 -13.77 -6.97 -8.09
CA VAL A 136 -13.68 -8.37 -8.49
C VAL A 136 -14.29 -9.26 -7.41
N LEU A 137 -14.81 -10.41 -7.80
CA LEU A 137 -15.42 -11.40 -6.93
C LEU A 137 -14.48 -12.58 -6.77
N ASP A 138 -14.12 -12.88 -5.52
CA ASP A 138 -13.36 -14.09 -5.17
C ASP A 138 -14.24 -15.35 -5.32
N ASN A 139 -13.62 -16.54 -5.31
CA ASN A 139 -14.27 -17.85 -5.34
C ASN A 139 -15.23 -18.08 -4.14
N ASN A 140 -15.17 -17.24 -3.12
CA ASN A 140 -16.03 -17.26 -1.94
C ASN A 140 -17.20 -16.26 -2.03
N ASP A 141 -17.50 -15.71 -3.20
CA ASP A 141 -18.52 -14.67 -3.44
C ASP A 141 -18.29 -13.39 -2.63
N GLN A 142 -17.03 -13.08 -2.31
CA GLN A 142 -16.67 -11.86 -1.60
C GLN A 142 -16.04 -10.84 -2.56
N VAL A 143 -16.45 -9.58 -2.44
CA VAL A 143 -15.90 -8.48 -3.23
C VAL A 143 -14.46 -8.19 -2.78
N ARG A 144 -13.59 -7.96 -3.75
CA ARG A 144 -12.20 -7.56 -3.63
C ARG A 144 -11.93 -6.42 -4.59
N TYR A 145 -10.94 -5.61 -4.25
CA TYR A 145 -10.53 -4.47 -5.05
C TYR A 145 -9.14 -4.70 -5.61
N THR A 146 -8.93 -4.38 -6.88
CA THR A 146 -7.63 -4.48 -7.51
C THR A 146 -7.37 -3.31 -8.46
N LYS A 147 -6.10 -2.98 -8.63
CA LYS A 147 -5.63 -2.07 -9.68
C LYS A 147 -5.04 -2.80 -10.89
N ASP A 148 -4.88 -4.12 -10.80
CA ASP A 148 -4.45 -4.91 -11.94
C ASP A 148 -5.61 -5.04 -12.93
N GLY A 149 -5.48 -4.38 -14.07
CA GLY A 149 -6.46 -4.47 -15.15
C GLY A 149 -6.11 -5.50 -16.23
N ARG A 150 -5.22 -6.45 -15.92
CA ARG A 150 -4.97 -7.60 -16.81
C ARG A 150 -6.09 -8.62 -16.68
N PHE A 151 -7.04 -8.58 -17.61
CA PHE A 151 -8.15 -9.52 -17.63
C PHE A 151 -8.01 -10.56 -18.74
N LYS A 152 -8.71 -11.67 -18.56
CA LYS A 152 -8.73 -12.83 -19.46
C LYS A 152 -10.16 -13.31 -19.56
N VAL A 153 -10.58 -13.82 -20.71
CA VAL A 153 -11.91 -14.40 -20.87
C VAL A 153 -11.77 -15.93 -20.88
N ASN A 154 -12.62 -16.62 -20.12
CA ASN A 154 -12.64 -18.09 -20.12
C ASN A 154 -13.55 -18.64 -21.24
N SER A 155 -13.61 -19.97 -21.39
CA SER A 155 -14.48 -20.62 -22.38
C SER A 155 -15.98 -20.42 -22.14
N ALA A 156 -16.38 -19.97 -20.94
CA ALA A 156 -17.76 -19.65 -20.59
C ALA A 156 -18.12 -18.18 -20.89
N GLY A 157 -17.16 -17.37 -21.35
CA GLY A 157 -17.36 -15.94 -21.61
C GLY A 157 -17.19 -15.04 -20.39
N GLU A 158 -16.83 -15.58 -19.23
CA GLU A 158 -16.64 -14.79 -18.00
C GLU A 158 -15.31 -14.03 -18.04
N LEU A 159 -15.34 -12.77 -17.62
CA LEU A 159 -14.15 -11.94 -17.48
C LEU A 159 -13.45 -12.25 -16.15
N LEU A 160 -12.25 -12.81 -16.23
CA LEU A 160 -11.45 -13.24 -15.09
C LEU A 160 -10.16 -12.42 -14.97
N THR A 161 -9.71 -12.18 -13.75
CA THR A 161 -8.37 -11.67 -13.47
C THR A 161 -7.30 -12.74 -13.75
N ALA A 162 -6.02 -12.36 -13.66
CA ALA A 162 -4.92 -13.32 -13.76
C ALA A 162 -4.99 -14.49 -12.77
N MET A 163 -5.69 -14.29 -11.64
CA MET A 163 -5.87 -15.26 -10.56
C MET A 163 -7.17 -16.08 -10.67
N GLY A 164 -8.03 -15.80 -11.67
CA GLY A 164 -9.30 -16.50 -11.86
C GLY A 164 -10.50 -15.89 -11.12
N TYR A 165 -10.35 -14.69 -10.53
CA TYR A 165 -11.46 -13.97 -9.92
C TYR A 165 -12.32 -13.28 -10.97
N GLN A 166 -13.63 -13.29 -10.79
CA GLN A 166 -14.58 -12.71 -11.75
C GLN A 166 -14.61 -11.19 -11.62
N VAL A 167 -14.57 -10.46 -12.73
CA VAL A 167 -14.69 -9.00 -12.72
C VAL A 167 -16.16 -8.63 -12.65
N LEU A 168 -16.50 -7.72 -11.73
CA LEU A 168 -17.87 -7.25 -11.53
C LEU A 168 -18.21 -6.11 -12.48
N ASP A 169 -19.50 -5.95 -12.77
CA ASP A 169 -20.06 -4.82 -13.50
C ASP A 169 -20.38 -3.64 -12.57
N ALA A 170 -20.89 -2.54 -13.14
CA ALA A 170 -21.33 -1.38 -12.36
C ALA A 170 -22.53 -1.65 -11.43
N ALA A 171 -23.23 -2.76 -11.61
CA ALA A 171 -24.34 -3.21 -10.77
C ALA A 171 -23.93 -4.29 -9.75
N GLY A 172 -22.65 -4.68 -9.71
CA GLY A 172 -22.11 -5.69 -8.80
C GLY A 172 -22.31 -7.14 -9.25
N ASN A 173 -22.68 -7.39 -10.52
CA ASN A 173 -22.81 -8.74 -11.07
C ASN A 173 -21.57 -9.14 -11.89
N PRO A 174 -21.18 -10.42 -11.93
CA PRO A 174 -20.10 -10.89 -12.79
C PRO A 174 -20.33 -10.57 -14.27
N ILE A 175 -19.31 -10.06 -14.95
CA ILE A 175 -19.37 -9.78 -16.38
C ILE A 175 -19.23 -11.10 -17.17
N VAL A 176 -20.30 -11.48 -17.87
CA VAL A 176 -20.32 -12.62 -18.79
C VAL A 176 -20.58 -12.12 -20.21
N LEU A 177 -19.63 -12.35 -21.10
CA LEU A 177 -19.72 -12.06 -22.52
C LEU A 177 -20.56 -13.15 -23.21
N ALA A 178 -21.47 -12.75 -24.10
CA ALA A 178 -22.30 -13.69 -24.84
C ALA A 178 -21.45 -14.57 -25.79
N ALA A 179 -21.87 -15.82 -26.01
CA ALA A 179 -21.17 -16.78 -26.85
C ALA A 179 -20.94 -16.23 -28.27
N GLY A 180 -19.67 -16.00 -28.63
CA GLY A 180 -19.24 -15.46 -29.93
C GLY A 180 -18.67 -14.04 -29.89
N GLN A 181 -18.73 -13.33 -28.76
CA GLN A 181 -18.10 -12.02 -28.58
C GLN A 181 -16.72 -12.17 -27.92
N SER A 182 -15.65 -12.07 -28.73
CA SER A 182 -14.28 -12.05 -28.23
C SER A 182 -13.90 -10.67 -27.70
N ILE A 183 -13.13 -10.62 -26.61
CA ILE A 183 -12.60 -9.38 -26.04
C ILE A 183 -11.77 -8.56 -27.03
N ASP A 184 -11.20 -9.21 -28.04
CA ASP A 184 -10.41 -8.59 -29.12
C ASP A 184 -11.22 -7.63 -30.02
N ASN A 185 -12.55 -7.78 -30.07
CA ASN A 185 -13.41 -6.91 -30.85
C ASN A 185 -14.14 -5.86 -29.99
N LEU A 186 -13.95 -5.90 -28.67
CA LEU A 186 -14.55 -4.95 -27.73
C LEU A 186 -13.69 -3.70 -27.65
N LYS A 187 -14.30 -2.53 -27.82
CA LYS A 187 -13.67 -1.24 -27.48
C LYS A 187 -14.23 -0.75 -26.16
N SER A 188 -13.37 -0.29 -25.25
CA SER A 188 -13.85 0.41 -24.05
C SER A 188 -14.01 1.90 -24.30
N ASP A 189 -15.08 2.47 -23.73
CA ASP A 189 -15.23 3.90 -23.56
C ASP A 189 -14.45 4.41 -22.32
N SER A 190 -14.28 5.72 -22.18
CA SER A 190 -13.61 6.35 -21.02
C SER A 190 -14.28 6.02 -19.68
N MET A 191 -15.57 5.69 -19.70
CA MET A 191 -16.36 5.25 -18.53
C MET A 191 -16.27 3.74 -18.25
N GLY A 192 -15.40 3.00 -18.95
CA GLY A 192 -15.25 1.54 -18.77
C GLY A 192 -16.39 0.71 -19.38
N ARG A 193 -17.20 1.30 -20.27
CA ARG A 193 -18.23 0.57 -21.03
C ARG A 193 -17.57 -0.21 -22.16
N LEU A 194 -17.73 -1.53 -22.15
CA LEU A 194 -17.29 -2.43 -23.22
C LEU A 194 -18.34 -2.40 -24.34
N ILE A 195 -17.95 -1.89 -25.50
CA ILE A 195 -18.80 -1.74 -26.68
C ILE A 195 -18.33 -2.75 -27.73
N SER A 196 -19.26 -3.59 -28.19
CA SER A 196 -19.09 -4.41 -29.39
C SER A 196 -19.70 -3.68 -30.57
N TYR A 197 -19.07 -3.80 -31.75
CA TYR A 197 -19.64 -3.34 -33.00
C TYR A 197 -20.17 -4.53 -33.78
N ASP A 198 -21.47 -4.79 -33.67
CA ASP A 198 -22.17 -5.71 -34.57
C ASP A 198 -22.75 -4.91 -35.73
N ASN A 199 -22.34 -5.22 -36.97
CA ASN A 199 -22.77 -4.53 -38.20
C ASN A 199 -22.74 -2.99 -38.11
N ASN A 200 -21.63 -2.42 -37.59
CA ASN A 200 -21.43 -0.97 -37.41
C ASN A 200 -22.38 -0.28 -36.40
N THR A 201 -23.18 -1.03 -35.63
CA THR A 201 -24.02 -0.48 -34.56
C THR A 201 -23.34 -0.73 -33.21
N PRO A 202 -23.08 0.30 -32.40
CA PRO A 202 -22.48 0.11 -31.08
C PRO A 202 -23.50 -0.54 -30.14
N GLN A 203 -23.19 -1.74 -29.67
CA GLN A 203 -23.93 -2.42 -28.59
C GLN A 203 -23.06 -2.45 -27.33
N VAL A 204 -23.59 -1.91 -26.23
CA VAL A 204 -22.93 -1.99 -24.92
C VAL A 204 -23.12 -3.41 -24.39
N VAL A 205 -22.00 -4.11 -24.24
CA VAL A 205 -21.98 -5.51 -23.78
C VAL A 205 -21.96 -5.56 -22.26
N ALA A 206 -21.12 -4.75 -21.64
CA ALA A 206 -20.99 -4.65 -20.19
C ALA A 206 -20.33 -3.33 -19.80
N THR A 207 -20.45 -2.93 -18.54
CA THR A 207 -19.70 -1.80 -17.96
C THR A 207 -18.85 -2.33 -16.84
N LEU A 208 -17.53 -2.09 -16.89
CA LEU A 208 -16.61 -2.49 -15.83
C LEU A 208 -17.00 -1.83 -14.50
N GLY A 209 -17.06 -2.63 -13.44
CA GLY A 209 -17.26 -2.17 -12.08
C GLY A 209 -16.02 -1.45 -11.58
N VAL A 210 -16.08 -0.12 -11.54
CA VAL A 210 -15.04 0.73 -10.96
C VAL A 210 -15.58 1.34 -9.68
N SER A 211 -14.97 1.00 -8.56
CA SER A 211 -15.28 1.56 -7.25
C SER A 211 -14.24 2.61 -6.86
N VAL A 212 -14.71 3.79 -6.51
CA VAL A 212 -13.89 4.86 -5.93
C VAL A 212 -13.85 4.66 -4.42
N ILE A 213 -12.65 4.68 -3.86
CA ILE A 213 -12.40 4.49 -2.44
C ILE A 213 -11.81 5.79 -1.90
N ASN A 214 -12.55 6.45 -1.01
CA ASN A 214 -12.16 7.75 -0.46
C ASN A 214 -10.99 7.63 0.54
N LYS A 215 -10.92 6.52 1.30
CA LYS A 215 -9.86 6.27 2.28
C LYS A 215 -9.18 4.93 2.00
N PRO A 216 -8.20 4.89 1.08
CA PRO A 216 -7.59 3.62 0.67
C PRO A 216 -6.70 2.98 1.75
N GLN A 217 -6.27 3.69 2.80
CA GLN A 217 -5.54 3.08 3.94
C GLN A 217 -6.37 2.18 4.85
N GLU A 218 -7.71 2.24 4.79
CA GLU A 218 -8.58 1.28 5.49
C GLU A 218 -8.61 -0.09 4.78
N LEU A 219 -7.97 -0.20 3.60
CA LEU A 219 -7.90 -1.45 2.86
C LEU A 219 -6.80 -2.35 3.40
N VAL A 220 -7.17 -3.59 3.68
CA VAL A 220 -6.26 -4.65 4.05
C VAL A 220 -5.78 -5.37 2.79
N ARG A 221 -4.47 -5.48 2.64
CA ARG A 221 -3.85 -6.17 1.50
C ARG A 221 -3.87 -7.69 1.73
N GLU A 222 -4.46 -8.45 0.81
CA GLU A 222 -4.52 -9.93 0.90
C GLU A 222 -3.47 -10.64 0.01
N GLY A 223 -2.68 -9.87 -0.76
CA GLY A 223 -1.67 -10.39 -1.68
C GLY A 223 -2.13 -10.33 -3.14
N ASN A 224 -1.23 -10.66 -4.08
CA ASN A 224 -1.51 -10.66 -5.53
C ASN A 224 -2.12 -9.37 -6.11
N GLY A 225 -1.90 -8.22 -5.46
CA GLY A 225 -2.49 -6.94 -5.88
C GLY A 225 -3.98 -6.79 -5.51
N MET A 226 -4.47 -7.62 -4.60
CA MET A 226 -5.84 -7.61 -4.09
C MET A 226 -5.92 -6.91 -2.73
N TYR A 227 -7.02 -6.19 -2.56
CA TYR A 227 -7.36 -5.45 -1.36
C TYR A 227 -8.77 -5.86 -0.90
N ARG A 228 -8.92 -6.05 0.41
CA ARG A 228 -10.19 -6.26 1.09
C ARG A 228 -10.50 -5.03 1.94
N ALA A 229 -11.75 -4.59 1.91
CA ALA A 229 -12.25 -3.63 2.89
C ALA A 229 -12.88 -4.41 4.05
N ASP A 230 -12.36 -4.22 5.27
CA ASP A 230 -13.00 -4.81 6.47
C ASP A 230 -14.25 -4.01 6.87
N ASN A 231 -14.27 -2.71 6.57
CA ASN A 231 -15.42 -1.83 6.77
C ASN A 231 -15.61 -0.92 5.55
N GLU A 232 -16.56 -1.27 4.69
CA GLU A 232 -16.86 -0.56 3.43
C GLU A 232 -17.31 0.90 3.67
N GLU A 233 -18.02 1.15 4.77
CA GLU A 233 -18.49 2.50 5.13
C GLU A 233 -17.33 3.38 5.62
N ALA A 234 -16.39 2.81 6.38
CA ALA A 234 -15.18 3.51 6.80
C ALA A 234 -14.22 3.83 5.66
N ALA A 235 -14.07 2.90 4.70
CA ALA A 235 -13.30 3.10 3.48
C ALA A 235 -13.95 4.11 2.51
N GLY A 236 -15.25 4.38 2.68
CA GLY A 236 -16.02 5.32 1.86
C GLY A 236 -16.12 4.85 0.42
N ILE A 237 -16.46 3.57 0.23
CA ILE A 237 -16.52 2.94 -1.08
C ILE A 237 -17.80 3.37 -1.78
N ARG A 238 -17.66 3.88 -3.00
CA ARG A 238 -18.77 4.27 -3.86
C ARG A 238 -18.48 3.86 -5.30
N GLN A 239 -19.52 3.66 -6.10
CA GLN A 239 -19.34 3.45 -7.52
C GLN A 239 -18.85 4.75 -8.19
N LEU A 240 -18.06 4.60 -9.25
CA LEU A 240 -17.63 5.72 -10.08
C LEU A 240 -18.83 6.49 -10.64
N ASP A 241 -18.90 7.79 -10.36
CA ASP A 241 -19.91 8.69 -10.95
C ASP A 241 -19.30 9.43 -12.16
N GLN A 242 -20.14 9.87 -13.10
CA GLN A 242 -19.69 10.62 -14.29
C GLN A 242 -19.06 11.98 -13.93
N ALA A 243 -19.30 12.47 -12.71
CA ALA A 243 -18.69 13.68 -12.17
C ALA A 243 -17.24 13.45 -11.68
N ASP A 244 -16.82 12.21 -11.49
CA ASP A 244 -15.47 11.88 -11.07
C ASP A 244 -14.52 11.89 -12.25
N ALA A 245 -13.35 12.52 -12.08
CA ALA A 245 -12.27 12.49 -13.05
C ALA A 245 -11.49 11.16 -12.97
N ALA A 246 -12.20 10.04 -13.14
CA ALA A 246 -11.61 8.72 -13.32
C ALA A 246 -12.00 8.17 -14.70
N GLU A 247 -10.99 7.76 -15.46
CA GLU A 247 -11.15 7.21 -16.80
C GLU A 247 -10.54 5.81 -16.88
N VAL A 248 -11.26 4.91 -17.54
CA VAL A 248 -10.73 3.60 -17.93
C VAL A 248 -10.12 3.72 -19.33
N ARG A 249 -8.86 3.33 -19.47
CA ARG A 249 -8.18 3.23 -20.78
C ARG A 249 -7.87 1.78 -21.10
N GLN A 250 -8.37 1.32 -22.23
CA GLN A 250 -8.02 0.01 -22.78
C GLN A 250 -6.70 0.06 -23.54
N GLY A 251 -5.96 -1.05 -23.54
CA GLY A 251 -4.65 -1.16 -24.21
C GLY A 251 -3.49 -0.66 -23.36
N TYR A 252 -3.76 -0.24 -22.11
CA TYR A 252 -2.78 0.24 -21.16
C TYR A 252 -2.82 -0.58 -19.89
N LEU A 253 -1.67 -0.73 -19.24
CA LEU A 253 -1.55 -1.23 -17.87
C LEU A 253 -0.84 -0.20 -17.00
N GLU A 254 -1.27 -0.08 -15.75
CA GLU A 254 -0.56 0.70 -14.75
C GLU A 254 0.68 -0.08 -14.28
N ARG A 255 1.88 0.48 -14.42
CA ARG A 255 3.11 -0.08 -13.85
C ARG A 255 3.12 0.12 -12.34
N SER A 256 3.90 -0.71 -11.66
CA SER A 256 4.18 -0.47 -10.25
C SER A 256 4.81 0.91 -10.04
N ASN A 257 4.43 1.60 -8.97
CA ASN A 257 5.03 2.87 -8.55
C ASN A 257 6.34 2.69 -7.75
N VAL A 258 6.92 1.48 -7.75
CA VAL A 258 8.19 1.19 -7.09
C VAL A 258 9.36 1.73 -7.92
N ASP A 259 10.17 2.59 -7.31
CA ASP A 259 11.45 3.01 -7.86
C ASP A 259 12.56 2.01 -7.48
N THR A 260 13.13 1.30 -8.47
CA THR A 260 14.25 0.37 -8.25
C THR A 260 15.47 1.02 -7.61
N ALA A 261 15.82 2.23 -8.02
CA ALA A 261 17.06 2.87 -7.60
C ALA A 261 16.95 3.23 -6.11
N GLN A 262 15.82 3.83 -5.73
CA GLN A 262 15.53 4.13 -4.34
C GLN A 262 15.39 2.86 -3.50
N ALA A 263 14.69 1.84 -4.00
CA ALA A 263 14.56 0.56 -3.30
C ALA A 263 15.92 -0.11 -3.06
N MET A 264 16.87 -0.07 -3.99
CA MET A 264 18.22 -0.60 -3.78
C MET A 264 19.00 0.19 -2.72
N VAL A 265 18.85 1.52 -2.69
CA VAL A 265 19.44 2.37 -1.65
C VAL A 265 18.86 2.01 -0.28
N ASP A 266 17.54 1.84 -0.19
CA ASP A 266 16.85 1.46 1.04
C ASP A 266 17.23 0.06 1.52
N LEU A 267 17.42 -0.90 0.60
CA LEU A 267 17.90 -2.24 0.92
C LEU A 267 19.31 -2.20 1.50
N MET A 268 20.21 -1.44 0.88
CA MET A 268 21.58 -1.25 1.36
C MET A 268 21.62 -0.53 2.71
N ALA A 269 20.74 0.46 2.91
CA ALA A 269 20.60 1.15 4.19
C ALA A 269 20.14 0.19 5.29
N ALA A 270 19.12 -0.63 5.02
CA ALA A 270 18.62 -1.64 5.96
C ALA A 270 19.69 -2.70 6.28
N GLN A 271 20.41 -3.20 5.28
CA GLN A 271 21.51 -4.15 5.48
C GLN A 271 22.61 -3.56 6.37
N ARG A 272 23.06 -2.32 6.09
CA ARG A 272 24.09 -1.65 6.91
C ARG A 272 23.62 -1.41 8.35
N ALA A 273 22.35 -1.02 8.53
CA ALA A 273 21.78 -0.84 9.86
C ALA A 273 21.69 -2.16 10.63
N TYR A 274 21.31 -3.25 9.96
CA TYR A 274 21.31 -4.59 10.52
C TYR A 274 22.73 -5.05 10.93
N GLU A 275 23.73 -4.87 10.05
CA GLU A 275 25.15 -5.17 10.37
C GLU A 275 25.67 -4.33 11.54
N SER A 276 25.27 -3.06 11.64
CA SER A 276 25.61 -2.19 12.76
C SER A 276 25.06 -2.74 14.09
N ASN A 277 23.78 -3.12 14.11
CA ASN A 277 23.14 -3.71 15.28
C ASN A 277 23.76 -5.07 15.67
N GLN A 278 24.15 -5.89 14.69
CA GLN A 278 24.89 -7.14 14.94
C GLN A 278 26.24 -6.89 15.61
N LYS A 279 27.00 -5.88 15.17
CA LYS A 279 28.29 -5.50 15.79
C LYS A 279 28.10 -5.07 17.24
N ILE A 280 27.01 -4.36 17.56
CA ILE A 280 26.69 -3.98 18.93
C ILE A 280 26.49 -5.22 19.82
N ILE A 281 25.76 -6.23 19.33
CA ILE A 281 25.55 -7.49 20.07
C ILE A 281 26.87 -8.23 20.27
N GLN A 282 27.70 -8.34 19.24
CA GLN A 282 29.03 -8.95 19.37
C GLN A 282 29.93 -8.21 20.36
N TYR A 283 29.82 -6.88 20.44
CA TYR A 283 30.55 -6.09 21.42
C TYR A 283 30.06 -6.37 22.86
N TYR A 284 28.75 -6.45 23.05
CA TYR A 284 28.18 -6.83 24.35
C TYR A 284 28.59 -8.25 24.76
N ASP A 285 28.60 -9.20 23.83
CA ASP A 285 29.02 -10.58 24.07
C ASP A 285 30.50 -10.66 24.46
N LYS A 286 31.39 -9.98 23.72
CA LYS A 286 32.81 -9.86 24.08
C LYS A 286 33.04 -9.20 25.44
N SER A 287 32.21 -8.21 25.79
CA SER A 287 32.28 -7.54 27.09
C SER A 287 31.85 -8.47 28.24
N LEU A 288 30.81 -9.29 28.02
CA LEU A 288 30.41 -10.34 28.97
C LEU A 288 31.48 -11.41 29.13
N ASP A 289 32.05 -11.89 28.02
CA ASP A 289 33.10 -12.90 28.03
C ASP A 289 34.32 -12.44 28.83
N LYS A 290 34.74 -11.18 28.66
CA LYS A 290 35.80 -10.56 29.48
C LYS A 290 35.39 -10.43 30.95
N ALA A 291 34.18 -9.97 31.24
CA ALA A 291 33.72 -9.83 32.61
C ALA A 291 33.68 -11.17 33.36
N VAL A 292 33.28 -12.26 32.69
CA VAL A 292 33.20 -13.60 33.28
C VAL A 292 34.60 -14.21 33.44
N ASN A 293 35.43 -14.18 32.40
CA ASN A 293 36.70 -14.91 32.38
C ASN A 293 37.88 -14.13 32.99
N GLU A 294 37.91 -12.80 32.88
CA GLU A 294 39.05 -11.99 33.35
C GLU A 294 38.82 -11.43 34.75
N ILE A 295 37.59 -11.03 35.10
CA ILE A 295 37.27 -10.42 36.41
C ILE A 295 36.84 -11.47 37.44
N GLY A 296 36.21 -12.56 37.02
CA GLY A 296 35.78 -13.66 37.91
C GLY A 296 36.89 -14.63 38.33
N ARG A 297 38.10 -14.48 37.81
CA ARG A 297 39.24 -15.35 38.14
C ARG A 297 39.91 -14.89 39.44
N ILE A 298 39.42 -15.42 40.57
CA ILE A 298 40.13 -15.43 41.87
C ILE A 298 41.08 -16.62 41.89
#